data_AF-A0A286G4F2-F1
#
_entry.id   AF-A0A286G4F2-F1
#
_cell.length_a   1.000
_cell.length_b   1.000
_cell.length_c   1.000
_cell.angle_alpha   90.00
_cell.angle_beta   90.00
_cell.angle_gamma   90.00
#
_symmetry.space_group_name_H-M   'P 1'
#
loop_
_entity.id
_entity.type
_entity.pdbx_description
1 polymer ?
#
loop_
_entity_poly.entity_id
_entity_poly.type
_entity_poly.pdbx_seq_one_letter_code
_entity_poly.pdbx_strand_id
1 'polypeptide(L)'
;MIELDDPGPVNVNGKMMNTGVYTEPADDPVKDASFVVTAVHATDGAATFGSIALKGDSYNGVRKGRNMVLTFEDSTVEGVISATRARHRVCSIDASTFYELGIVTNTAQAAVNNGAIVRLDSGSTWTVTGTSHLTRLALAADATVRAPRGRSVTMNVDGATTAITPGTTCTGAITLTVA
;
A
#
# COMPACT_ATOMS: atom_id res chain seq x y z
N MET A 1 -15.90 8.98 -19.91
CA MET A 1 -14.68 8.47 -20.55
C MET A 1 -14.28 7.26 -19.75
N ILE A 2 -14.24 6.08 -20.37
CA ILE A 2 -13.48 4.97 -19.79
C ILE A 2 -12.02 5.40 -19.92
N GLU A 3 -11.28 5.44 -18.82
CA GLU A 3 -9.81 5.44 -18.86
C GLU A 3 -9.43 4.18 -19.66
N LEU A 4 -9.06 4.37 -20.92
CA LEU A 4 -8.42 3.32 -21.68
C LEU A 4 -7.00 3.31 -21.14
N ASP A 5 -6.77 2.47 -20.12
CA ASP A 5 -5.44 2.06 -19.71
C ASP A 5 -4.70 1.68 -21.00
N ASP A 6 -3.80 2.55 -21.44
CA ASP A 6 -3.11 2.50 -22.74
C ASP A 6 -1.61 2.38 -22.40
N PRO A 7 -0.87 1.40 -22.93
CA PRO A 7 0.58 1.30 -22.73
C PRO A 7 1.34 2.54 -23.23
N GLY A 8 0.67 3.45 -23.92
CA GLY A 8 1.01 4.87 -24.01
C GLY A 8 1.10 5.33 -25.47
N PRO A 9 0.70 6.57 -25.77
CA PRO A 9 0.84 7.10 -27.11
C PRO A 9 2.33 7.41 -27.41
N VAL A 10 2.84 6.88 -28.51
CA VAL A 10 4.18 7.11 -29.04
C VAL A 10 4.11 8.12 -30.18
N ASN A 11 4.99 9.12 -30.18
CA ASN A 11 5.08 10.05 -31.31
C ASN A 11 5.74 9.35 -32.50
N VAL A 12 4.95 9.12 -33.55
CA VAL A 12 5.39 8.55 -34.83
C VAL A 12 5.19 9.62 -35.90
N ASN A 13 6.28 10.21 -36.36
CA ASN A 13 6.29 11.24 -37.41
C ASN A 13 5.39 12.46 -37.10
N GLY A 14 5.43 12.95 -35.87
CA GLY A 14 4.62 14.10 -35.43
C GLY A 14 3.17 13.76 -35.09
N LYS A 15 2.80 12.47 -35.11
CA LYS A 15 1.45 11.99 -34.74
C LYS A 15 1.55 11.11 -33.50
N MET A 16 0.68 11.34 -32.53
CA MET A 16 0.55 10.46 -31.37
C MET A 16 -0.18 9.18 -31.79
N MET A 17 0.48 8.04 -31.68
CA MET A 17 -0.05 6.72 -32.06
C MET A 17 -0.06 5.78 -30.85
N ASN A 18 -1.14 5.01 -30.67
CA ASN A 18 -1.18 3.94 -29.68
C ASN A 18 -0.39 2.72 -30.20
N THR A 19 0.93 2.81 -30.08
CA THR A 19 1.89 1.75 -30.45
C THR A 19 2.87 1.47 -29.31
N GLY A 20 2.58 2.00 -28.12
CA GLY A 20 3.36 1.75 -26.92
C GLY A 20 3.28 0.29 -26.52
N VAL A 21 4.36 -0.19 -25.90
CA VAL A 21 4.40 -1.49 -25.26
C VAL A 21 4.91 -1.28 -23.85
N TYR A 22 4.07 -1.59 -22.86
CA TYR A 22 4.51 -1.69 -21.49
C TYR A 22 5.32 -2.98 -21.35
N THR A 23 6.51 -2.88 -20.78
CA THR A 23 7.33 -4.04 -20.39
C THR A 23 7.55 -4.00 -18.89
N GLU A 24 7.06 -5.03 -18.19
CA GLU A 24 7.23 -5.18 -16.75
C GLU A 24 8.72 -5.31 -16.40
N PRO A 25 9.24 -4.55 -15.43
CA PRO A 25 10.61 -4.73 -14.97
C PRO A 25 10.83 -6.13 -14.39
N ALA A 26 11.81 -6.86 -14.96
CA ALA A 26 12.15 -8.22 -14.52
C ALA A 26 12.70 -8.24 -13.08
N ASP A 27 13.51 -7.25 -12.73
CA ASP A 27 14.18 -7.18 -11.43
C ASP A 27 13.25 -6.72 -10.31
N ASP A 28 13.67 -6.95 -9.07
CA ASP A 28 13.07 -6.33 -7.91
C ASP A 28 13.52 -4.85 -7.78
N PRO A 29 12.70 -4.00 -7.14
CA PRO A 29 13.08 -2.61 -6.93
C PRO A 29 14.37 -2.53 -6.10
N VAL A 30 15.34 -1.76 -6.56
CA VAL A 30 16.53 -1.42 -5.78
C VAL A 30 16.18 -0.30 -4.81
N LYS A 31 16.59 -0.44 -3.53
CA LYS A 31 16.37 0.58 -2.51
C LYS A 31 16.95 1.91 -2.94
N ASP A 32 16.12 2.96 -2.93
CA ASP A 32 16.55 4.34 -3.12
C ASP A 32 16.87 4.94 -1.74
N ALA A 33 18.14 5.26 -1.52
CA ALA A 33 18.62 5.85 -0.28
C ALA A 33 18.09 7.28 -0.06
N SER A 34 17.67 7.99 -1.13
CA SER A 34 17.10 9.33 -1.03
C SER A 34 15.63 9.34 -0.63
N PHE A 35 14.93 8.18 -0.72
CA PHE A 35 13.51 8.09 -0.41
C PHE A 35 13.24 7.51 0.98
N VAL A 36 12.62 8.32 1.83
CA VAL A 36 12.30 8.00 3.22
C VAL A 36 10.91 7.39 3.31
N VAL A 37 10.85 6.06 3.45
CA VAL A 37 9.56 5.34 3.48
C VAL A 37 8.76 5.53 4.78
N THR A 38 9.37 6.10 5.81
CA THR A 38 8.79 6.32 7.14
C THR A 38 8.23 7.73 7.34
N ALA A 39 8.49 8.64 6.40
CA ALA A 39 8.05 10.03 6.45
C ALA A 39 6.99 10.31 5.39
N VAL A 40 6.07 11.23 5.68
CA VAL A 40 5.09 11.70 4.69
C VAL A 40 5.76 12.73 3.78
N HIS A 41 5.56 12.59 2.48
CA HIS A 41 6.04 13.51 1.45
C HIS A 41 4.86 14.19 0.75
N ALA A 42 5.09 15.37 0.17
CA ALA A 42 4.04 16.11 -0.54
C ALA A 42 3.51 15.39 -1.79
N THR A 43 4.25 14.41 -2.32
CA THR A 43 3.92 13.65 -3.54
C THR A 43 3.33 12.26 -3.25
N ASP A 44 3.15 11.92 -1.98
CA ASP A 44 2.58 10.65 -1.56
C ASP A 44 1.10 10.54 -1.94
N GLY A 45 0.64 9.32 -2.16
CA GLY A 45 -0.79 9.05 -2.28
C GLY A 45 -1.41 9.10 -0.89
N ALA A 46 -2.19 10.13 -0.61
CA ALA A 46 -2.80 10.35 0.71
C ALA A 46 -4.32 10.29 0.65
N ALA A 47 -4.93 9.64 1.65
CA ALA A 47 -6.37 9.62 1.83
C ALA A 47 -6.73 9.73 3.32
N THR A 48 -7.82 10.43 3.60
CA THR A 48 -8.43 10.49 4.94
C THR A 48 -9.84 9.95 4.85
N PHE A 49 -10.18 9.03 5.74
CA PHE A 49 -11.47 8.37 5.83
C PHE A 49 -12.10 8.74 7.17
N GLY A 50 -13.24 9.44 7.12
CA GLY A 50 -13.95 9.90 8.31
C GLY A 50 -15.31 9.21 8.45
N SER A 51 -15.64 8.77 9.67
CA SER A 51 -16.95 8.21 10.05
C SER A 51 -17.47 7.17 9.05
N ILE A 52 -16.61 6.22 8.68
CA ILE A 52 -16.92 5.21 7.66
C ILE A 52 -16.56 3.80 8.12
N ALA A 53 -17.29 2.81 7.61
CA ALA A 53 -16.95 1.40 7.68
C ALA A 53 -16.40 0.93 6.33
N LEU A 54 -15.13 0.54 6.30
CA LEU A 54 -14.43 0.07 5.11
C LEU A 54 -14.07 -1.41 5.27
N LYS A 55 -14.35 -2.18 4.23
CA LYS A 55 -13.93 -3.58 4.14
C LYS A 55 -13.20 -3.82 2.83
N GLY A 56 -11.98 -4.31 2.92
CA GLY A 56 -11.12 -4.57 1.78
C GLY A 56 -9.67 -4.24 2.09
N ASP A 57 -8.78 -4.70 1.22
CA ASP A 57 -7.36 -4.48 1.38
C ASP A 57 -6.91 -3.16 0.73
N SER A 58 -5.90 -2.54 1.31
CA SER A 58 -5.23 -1.35 0.77
C SER A 58 -3.75 -1.67 0.53
N TYR A 59 -3.34 -1.61 -0.73
CA TYR A 59 -1.99 -1.99 -1.14
C TYR A 59 -1.23 -0.85 -1.80
N ASN A 60 -0.01 -0.60 -1.34
CA ASN A 60 0.92 0.28 -2.05
C ASN A 60 1.79 -0.53 -3.02
N GLY A 61 1.31 -0.67 -4.25
CA GLY A 61 2.02 -1.34 -5.35
C GLY A 61 3.02 -0.47 -6.11
N VAL A 62 3.23 0.79 -5.70
CA VAL A 62 4.15 1.69 -6.42
C VAL A 62 5.56 1.12 -6.36
N ARG A 63 6.26 1.07 -7.49
CA ARG A 63 7.62 0.50 -7.54
C ARG A 63 8.65 1.40 -6.85
N LYS A 64 8.47 2.73 -6.90
CA LYS A 64 9.44 3.69 -6.36
C LYS A 64 8.84 5.07 -6.04
N GLY A 65 9.24 5.63 -4.91
CA GLY A 65 9.24 7.08 -4.68
C GLY A 65 7.92 7.67 -4.19
N ARG A 66 6.98 6.85 -3.73
CA ARG A 66 5.71 7.30 -3.13
C ARG A 66 5.27 6.35 -2.04
N ASN A 67 4.93 6.90 -0.88
CA ASN A 67 4.22 6.18 0.15
C ASN A 67 2.71 6.25 -0.09
N MET A 68 2.01 5.28 0.50
CA MET A 68 0.58 5.34 0.73
C MET A 68 0.37 5.82 2.16
N VAL A 69 -0.37 6.93 2.32
CA VAL A 69 -0.61 7.58 3.61
C VAL A 69 -2.11 7.55 3.90
N LEU A 70 -2.52 6.73 4.86
CA LEU A 70 -3.92 6.54 5.20
C LEU A 70 -4.21 7.04 6.61
N THR A 71 -5.17 7.94 6.73
CA THR A 71 -5.70 8.42 8.02
C THR A 71 -7.14 7.97 8.18
N PHE A 72 -7.47 7.41 9.33
CA PHE A 72 -8.82 6.96 9.67
C PHE A 72 -9.30 7.71 10.91
N GLU A 73 -10.40 8.45 10.79
CA GLU A 73 -11.01 9.26 11.85
C GLU A 73 -12.39 8.69 12.16
N ASP A 74 -12.64 8.29 13.41
CA ASP A 74 -13.92 7.68 13.82
C ASP A 74 -14.39 6.55 12.88
N SER A 75 -13.44 5.73 12.41
CA SER A 75 -13.70 4.79 11.31
C SER A 75 -13.41 3.34 11.67
N THR A 76 -14.13 2.42 11.05
CA THR A 76 -13.84 0.98 11.15
C THR A 76 -13.27 0.49 9.83
N VAL A 77 -12.13 -0.18 9.89
CA VAL A 77 -11.49 -0.80 8.71
C VAL A 77 -11.23 -2.27 8.97
N GLU A 78 -11.58 -3.11 8.01
CA GLU A 78 -11.32 -4.55 8.02
C GLU A 78 -10.58 -4.94 6.74
N GLY A 79 -9.35 -5.44 6.87
CA GLY A 79 -8.51 -5.76 5.72
C GLY A 79 -7.02 -5.79 6.03
N VAL A 80 -6.23 -6.06 4.99
CA VAL A 80 -4.78 -5.89 4.96
C VAL A 80 -4.46 -4.46 4.51
N ILE A 81 -3.51 -3.80 5.18
CA ILE A 81 -2.94 -2.52 4.71
C ILE A 81 -1.44 -2.73 4.59
N SER A 82 -0.89 -2.69 3.38
CA SER A 82 0.50 -3.12 3.19
C SER A 82 1.22 -2.42 2.05
N ALA A 83 2.53 -2.25 2.20
CA ALA A 83 3.43 -2.21 1.06
C ALA A 83 3.40 -3.55 0.32
N THR A 84 3.56 -3.54 -1.00
CA THR A 84 3.48 -4.76 -1.82
C THR A 84 4.51 -4.79 -2.93
N ARG A 85 4.68 -6.00 -3.50
CA ARG A 85 5.11 -6.17 -4.88
C ARG A 85 3.86 -6.15 -5.75
N ALA A 86 3.81 -5.26 -6.73
CA ALA A 86 2.83 -5.33 -7.80
C ALA A 86 3.45 -5.98 -9.04
N ARG A 87 2.69 -6.86 -9.67
CA ARG A 87 3.01 -7.47 -10.97
C ARG A 87 1.75 -7.57 -11.80
N HIS A 88 1.85 -7.17 -13.06
CA HIS A 88 0.82 -7.51 -14.04
C HIS A 88 0.81 -9.02 -14.29
N ARG A 89 -0.33 -9.54 -14.76
CA ARG A 89 -0.46 -10.97 -15.12
C ARG A 89 0.50 -11.39 -16.23
N VAL A 90 0.81 -10.49 -17.16
CA VAL A 90 1.76 -10.69 -18.25
C VAL A 90 2.83 -9.61 -18.25
N CYS A 91 4.03 -9.92 -18.74
CA CYS A 91 5.17 -9.00 -18.68
C CYS A 91 5.29 -8.03 -19.86
N SER A 92 4.45 -8.18 -20.90
CA SER A 92 4.44 -7.31 -22.08
C SER A 92 2.99 -7.03 -22.45
N ILE A 93 2.62 -5.75 -22.51
CA ILE A 93 1.25 -5.33 -22.80
C ILE A 93 1.29 -4.26 -23.89
N ASP A 94 0.59 -4.52 -24.98
CA ASP A 94 0.41 -3.60 -26.10
C ASP A 94 -1.05 -3.17 -26.23
N ALA A 95 -1.35 -2.33 -27.22
CA ALA A 95 -2.69 -1.84 -27.49
C ALA A 95 -3.74 -2.96 -27.69
N SER A 96 -3.34 -4.15 -28.15
CA SER A 96 -4.25 -5.28 -28.38
C SER A 96 -4.60 -6.04 -27.10
N THR A 97 -3.79 -5.87 -26.05
CA THR A 97 -3.88 -6.57 -24.76
C THR A 97 -4.04 -5.61 -23.59
N PHE A 98 -4.44 -4.37 -23.85
CA PHE A 98 -4.50 -3.27 -22.88
C PHE A 98 -5.25 -3.59 -21.58
N TYR A 99 -6.27 -4.47 -21.64
CA TYR A 99 -7.02 -4.92 -20.46
C TYR A 99 -6.15 -5.65 -19.43
N GLU A 100 -4.98 -6.16 -19.80
CA GLU A 100 -4.01 -6.77 -18.89
C GLU A 100 -3.41 -5.74 -17.90
N LEU A 101 -3.44 -4.43 -18.21
CA LEU A 101 -2.97 -3.36 -17.32
C LEU A 101 -3.77 -3.34 -16.00
N GLY A 102 -5.07 -3.64 -16.06
CA GLY A 102 -5.94 -3.72 -14.89
C GLY A 102 -5.80 -5.03 -14.11
N ILE A 103 -5.05 -6.02 -14.60
CA ILE A 103 -4.93 -7.35 -13.97
C ILE A 103 -3.60 -7.43 -13.22
N VAL A 104 -3.62 -6.91 -12.00
CA VAL A 104 -2.45 -6.80 -11.13
C VAL A 104 -2.59 -7.71 -9.93
N THR A 105 -1.53 -8.47 -9.64
CA THR A 105 -1.38 -9.18 -8.37
C THR A 105 -0.54 -8.35 -7.41
N ASN A 106 -1.06 -8.14 -6.21
CA ASN A 106 -0.36 -7.51 -5.11
C ASN A 106 0.08 -8.59 -4.11
N THR A 107 1.39 -8.70 -3.88
CA THR A 107 1.95 -9.58 -2.84
C THR A 107 2.45 -8.71 -1.70
N ALA A 108 1.81 -8.82 -0.53
CA ALA A 108 2.26 -8.14 0.69
C ALA A 108 3.72 -8.53 0.99
N GLN A 109 4.57 -7.53 1.19
CA GLN A 109 5.97 -7.70 1.55
C GLN A 109 6.52 -6.42 2.19
N ALA A 110 7.71 -6.51 2.79
CA ALA A 110 8.38 -5.35 3.36
C ALA A 110 8.56 -4.21 2.33
N ALA A 111 8.38 -2.97 2.78
CA ALA A 111 8.53 -1.80 1.93
C ALA A 111 9.98 -1.63 1.45
N VAL A 112 10.17 -1.38 0.16
CA VAL A 112 11.48 -1.01 -0.39
C VAL A 112 11.52 0.51 -0.62
N ASN A 113 10.62 1.00 -1.48
CA ASN A 113 10.52 2.42 -1.86
C ASN A 113 9.08 2.93 -1.83
N ASN A 114 8.20 2.18 -1.17
CA ASN A 114 6.75 2.28 -1.26
C ASN A 114 6.12 2.03 0.11
N GLY A 115 6.48 2.87 1.09
CA GLY A 115 6.01 2.75 2.45
C GLY A 115 4.48 2.77 2.55
N ALA A 116 3.97 2.18 3.63
CA ALA A 116 2.58 2.29 4.05
C ALA A 116 2.57 2.96 5.43
N ILE A 117 2.09 4.19 5.47
CA ILE A 117 2.01 5.04 6.66
C ILE A 117 0.54 5.11 7.07
N VAL A 118 0.24 4.62 8.27
CA VAL A 118 -1.13 4.52 8.76
C VAL A 118 -1.30 5.30 10.05
N ARG A 119 -2.39 6.06 10.13
CA ARG A 119 -2.84 6.74 11.34
C ARG A 119 -4.28 6.32 11.66
N LEU A 120 -4.49 5.76 12.85
CA LEU A 120 -5.82 5.57 13.43
C LEU A 120 -6.03 6.68 14.45
N ASP A 121 -6.87 7.67 14.10
CA ASP A 121 -7.31 8.71 15.02
C ASP A 121 -8.41 8.23 15.96
N SER A 122 -8.92 9.14 16.79
CA SER A 122 -9.89 8.83 17.83
C SER A 122 -11.14 8.14 17.27
N GLY A 123 -11.67 7.18 18.03
CA GLY A 123 -12.79 6.31 17.63
C GLY A 123 -12.44 5.22 16.62
N SER A 124 -11.25 5.25 15.99
CA SER A 124 -10.96 4.33 14.90
C SER A 124 -10.58 2.93 15.35
N THR A 125 -11.02 1.93 14.59
CA THR A 125 -10.64 0.53 14.79
C THR A 125 -10.22 -0.14 13.49
N TRP A 126 -9.07 -0.82 13.51
CA TRP A 126 -8.64 -1.70 12.45
C TRP A 126 -8.70 -3.17 12.86
N THR A 127 -9.46 -3.97 12.11
CA THR A 127 -9.41 -5.43 12.14
C THR A 127 -8.46 -5.92 11.06
N VAL A 128 -7.26 -6.32 11.46
CA VAL A 128 -6.20 -6.82 10.56
C VAL A 128 -6.57 -8.23 10.15
N THR A 129 -6.82 -8.50 8.87
CA THR A 129 -7.28 -9.83 8.41
C THR A 129 -6.16 -10.73 7.88
N GLY A 130 -4.97 -10.19 7.67
CA GLY A 130 -3.79 -10.91 7.18
C GLY A 130 -2.50 -10.13 7.39
N THR A 131 -1.38 -10.72 6.97
CA THR A 131 -0.05 -10.11 7.16
C THR A 131 0.03 -8.75 6.46
N SER A 132 0.41 -7.73 7.22
CA SER A 132 0.49 -6.33 6.77
C SER A 132 1.89 -5.77 7.02
N HIS A 133 2.50 -5.14 6.02
CA HIS A 133 3.81 -4.49 6.14
C HIS A 133 3.67 -2.98 6.06
N LEU A 134 3.99 -2.31 7.17
CA LEU A 134 3.92 -0.86 7.31
C LEU A 134 5.31 -0.27 7.55
N THR A 135 5.41 1.03 7.41
CA THR A 135 6.62 1.80 7.73
C THR A 135 6.40 2.78 8.88
N ARG A 136 5.14 3.12 9.16
CA ARG A 136 4.73 3.89 10.32
C ARG A 136 3.29 3.57 10.69
N LEU A 137 3.04 3.40 11.99
CA LEU A 137 1.72 3.22 12.57
C LEU A 137 1.57 4.19 13.74
N ALA A 138 0.62 5.12 13.64
CA ALA A 138 0.26 6.05 14.71
C ALA A 138 -1.16 5.74 15.21
N LEU A 139 -1.32 5.63 16.52
CA LEU A 139 -2.59 5.31 17.17
C LEU A 139 -2.98 6.42 18.13
N ALA A 140 -4.22 6.89 18.06
CA ALA A 140 -4.83 7.68 19.12
C ALA A 140 -4.98 6.84 20.40
N ALA A 141 -5.22 7.52 21.54
CA ALA A 141 -5.28 6.90 22.86
C ALA A 141 -6.41 5.86 23.02
N ASP A 142 -7.44 5.97 22.20
CA ASP A 142 -8.65 5.15 22.13
C ASP A 142 -8.74 4.30 20.84
N ALA A 143 -7.77 4.44 19.93
CA ALA A 143 -7.75 3.66 18.71
C ALA A 143 -7.46 2.18 19.00
N THR A 144 -8.07 1.28 18.23
CA THR A 144 -7.93 -0.17 18.43
C THR A 144 -7.38 -0.84 17.18
N VAL A 145 -6.38 -1.72 17.36
CA VAL A 145 -5.96 -2.69 16.33
C VAL A 145 -6.21 -4.09 16.89
N ARG A 146 -6.92 -4.92 16.14
CA ARG A 146 -7.30 -6.27 16.57
C ARG A 146 -7.27 -7.26 15.41
N ALA A 147 -7.31 -8.55 15.74
CA ALA A 147 -7.55 -9.62 14.78
C ALA A 147 -9.05 -9.96 14.68
N PRO A 148 -9.46 -10.73 13.66
CA PRO A 148 -10.79 -11.34 13.61
C PRO A 148 -11.03 -12.25 14.81
N ARG A 149 -12.31 -12.52 15.10
CA ARG A 149 -12.69 -13.39 16.21
C ARG A 149 -12.00 -14.76 16.10
N GLY A 150 -11.42 -15.22 17.22
CA GLY A 150 -10.71 -16.50 17.29
C GLY A 150 -9.28 -16.48 16.74
N ARG A 151 -8.77 -15.30 16.37
CA ARG A 151 -7.39 -15.06 15.94
C ARG A 151 -6.70 -14.08 16.87
N SER A 152 -5.40 -13.97 16.72
CA SER A 152 -4.54 -12.99 17.39
C SER A 152 -3.79 -12.16 16.35
N VAL A 153 -3.45 -10.92 16.69
CA VAL A 153 -2.55 -10.07 15.89
C VAL A 153 -1.31 -9.77 16.71
N THR A 154 -0.14 -9.98 16.11
CA THR A 154 1.16 -9.62 16.68
C THR A 154 1.80 -8.53 15.82
N MET A 155 2.58 -7.64 16.45
CA MET A 155 3.35 -6.62 15.76
C MET A 155 4.84 -6.82 16.04
N ASN A 156 5.64 -6.76 14.98
CA ASN A 156 7.09 -6.64 15.07
C ASN A 156 7.51 -5.31 14.46
N VAL A 157 8.43 -4.61 15.11
CA VAL A 157 9.08 -3.39 14.61
C VAL A 157 10.57 -3.69 14.53
N ASP A 158 11.14 -3.57 13.34
CA ASP A 158 12.55 -3.87 13.06
C ASP A 158 12.98 -5.26 13.56
N GLY A 159 12.08 -6.24 13.39
CA GLY A 159 12.27 -7.63 13.80
C GLY A 159 11.94 -7.93 15.27
N ALA A 160 11.80 -6.92 16.13
CA ALA A 160 11.48 -7.11 17.55
C ALA A 160 9.97 -7.08 17.80
N THR A 161 9.45 -8.08 18.51
CA THR A 161 8.05 -8.08 18.97
C THR A 161 7.78 -6.84 19.81
N THR A 162 6.78 -6.07 19.40
CA THR A 162 6.42 -4.79 20.00
C THR A 162 4.95 -4.81 20.37
N ALA A 163 4.59 -4.34 21.57
CA ALA A 163 3.21 -4.27 21.99
C ALA A 163 2.44 -3.26 21.11
N ILE A 164 1.21 -3.62 20.73
CA ILE A 164 0.27 -2.71 20.08
C ILE A 164 -0.40 -1.91 21.19
N THR A 165 0.09 -0.70 21.45
CA THR A 165 -0.39 0.14 22.55
C THR A 165 -1.08 1.40 21.99
N PRO A 166 -2.38 1.61 22.28
CA PRO A 166 -3.06 2.87 21.93
C PRO A 166 -2.30 4.09 22.46
N GLY A 167 -2.35 5.21 21.74
CA GLY A 167 -1.64 6.44 22.08
C GLY A 167 -0.15 6.46 21.70
N THR A 168 0.34 5.43 20.99
CA THR A 168 1.75 5.33 20.58
C THR A 168 1.92 5.52 19.07
N THR A 169 3.14 5.88 18.68
CA THR A 169 3.58 5.86 17.27
C THR A 169 4.80 4.97 17.14
N CYS A 170 4.70 3.96 16.28
CA CYS A 170 5.82 3.12 15.87
C CYS A 170 6.29 3.53 14.48
N THR A 171 7.59 3.49 14.25
CA THR A 171 8.24 3.78 12.96
C THR A 171 9.37 2.78 12.77
N GLY A 172 9.58 2.33 11.53
CA GLY A 172 10.56 1.29 11.20
C GLY A 172 9.97 0.27 10.24
N ALA A 173 10.59 -0.89 10.09
CA ALA A 173 9.99 -2.02 9.39
C ALA A 173 8.95 -2.68 10.29
N ILE A 174 7.67 -2.34 10.09
CA ILE A 174 6.56 -2.86 10.89
C ILE A 174 5.91 -4.03 10.16
N THR A 175 5.75 -5.16 10.84
CA THR A 175 4.97 -6.31 10.33
C THR A 175 3.90 -6.67 11.34
N LEU A 176 2.64 -6.64 10.91
CA LEU A 176 1.51 -7.19 11.65
C LEU A 176 1.22 -8.59 11.10
N THR A 177 1.11 -9.58 11.97
CA THR A 177 0.79 -10.97 11.59
C THR A 177 -0.47 -11.42 12.28
N VAL A 178 -1.35 -12.11 11.55
CA VAL A 178 -2.57 -12.71 12.10
C VAL A 178 -2.41 -14.22 12.18
N ALA A 179 -2.63 -14.80 13.36
CA ALA A 179 -2.53 -16.24 13.63
C ALA A 179 -3.78 -16.75 14.32
#